data_AF-A0A804K0T6-F1
#
_entry.id   AF-A0A804K0T6-F1
#
_cell.length_a   1.000
_cell.length_b   1.000
_cell.length_c   1.000
_cell.angle_alpha   90.00
_cell.angle_beta   90.00
_cell.angle_gamma   90.00
#
_symmetry.space_group_name_H-M   'P 1'
#
loop_
_entity.id
_entity.type
_entity.pdbx_description
1 polymer ?
#
loop_
_entity_poly.entity_id
_entity_poly.type
_entity_poly.pdbx_seq_one_letter_code
_entity_poly.pdbx_strand_id
1 'polypeptide(L)'
;MFNTVSGKKIAVLGFAFKKDTGDTRETPAIDVCKGLLGDKAKISIYDPQVSEDQIQRDLAMNKFDWDHPIHLQPMSPTAVKEVTVTW
;
A
#
# COMPACT_ATOMS: atom_id res chain seq x y z
N MET A 1 -22.62 12.60 10.11
CA MET A 1 -22.07 11.25 9.83
C MET A 1 -20.89 11.04 10.77
N PHE A 2 -20.99 10.14 11.76
CA PHE A 2 -20.01 10.05 12.87
C PHE A 2 -19.07 8.82 12.80
N ASN A 3 -19.22 7.93 11.81
CA ASN A 3 -18.47 6.68 11.70
C ASN A 3 -17.74 6.55 10.35
N THR A 4 -16.91 7.53 9.99
CA THR A 4 -16.10 7.48 8.76
C THR A 4 -14.63 7.67 9.07
N VAL A 5 -13.78 7.02 8.28
CA VAL A 5 -12.31 7.20 8.30
C VAL A 5 -11.82 8.25 7.30
N SER A 6 -12.72 8.79 6.47
CA SER A 6 -12.40 9.81 5.48
C SER A 6 -11.68 11.00 6.12
N GLY A 7 -10.51 11.35 5.58
CA GLY A 7 -9.65 12.44 6.02
C GLY A 7 -8.88 12.20 7.33
N LYS A 8 -9.13 11.09 8.04
CA LYS A 8 -8.37 10.74 9.25
C LYS A 8 -6.99 10.22 8.88
N LYS A 9 -6.00 10.50 9.73
CA LYS A 9 -4.65 9.94 9.58
C LYS A 9 -4.55 8.61 10.33
N ILE A 10 -4.08 7.56 9.66
CA ILE A 10 -3.95 6.20 10.18
C ILE A 10 -2.51 5.74 9.99
N ALA A 11 -1.91 5.20 11.05
CA ALA A 11 -0.59 4.57 10.98
C ALA A 11 -0.74 3.06 10.71
N VAL A 12 0.09 2.53 9.82
CA VAL A 12 0.20 1.09 9.50
C VAL A 12 1.63 0.67 9.82
N LEU A 13 1.78 -0.26 10.77
CA LEU A 13 3.08 -0.75 11.23
C LEU A 13 3.22 -2.21 10.78
N GLY A 14 4.08 -2.43 9.80
CA GLY A 14 4.22 -3.69 9.09
C GLY A 14 3.52 -3.67 7.74
N PHE A 15 4.27 -4.08 6.72
CA PHE A 15 3.81 -4.19 5.33
C PHE A 15 4.21 -5.53 4.71
N ALA A 16 5.35 -6.11 5.11
CA ALA A 16 5.74 -7.45 4.71
C ALA A 16 4.73 -8.51 5.19
N PHE A 17 4.65 -9.64 4.48
CA PHE A 17 3.69 -10.70 4.82
C PHE A 17 3.98 -11.39 6.17
N LYS A 18 5.24 -11.32 6.64
CA LYS A 18 5.71 -11.83 7.94
C LYS A 18 6.93 -11.03 8.41
N LYS A 19 7.35 -11.28 9.66
CA LYS A 19 8.57 -10.68 10.22
C LYS A 19 9.84 -11.11 9.46
N ASP A 20 10.88 -10.27 9.59
CA ASP A 20 12.25 -10.54 9.15
C ASP A 20 12.42 -10.78 7.64
N THR A 21 11.49 -10.25 6.82
CA THR A 21 11.57 -10.32 5.35
C THR A 21 11.00 -9.04 4.74
N GLY A 22 11.49 -8.67 3.55
CA GLY A 22 10.91 -7.59 2.73
C GLY A 22 9.91 -8.09 1.68
N ASP A 23 9.50 -9.36 1.76
CA ASP A 23 8.56 -9.96 0.82
C ASP A 23 7.14 -9.45 1.09
N THR A 24 6.57 -8.79 0.10
CA THR A 24 5.23 -8.17 0.15
C THR A 24 4.19 -8.96 -0.64
N ARG A 25 4.58 -10.05 -1.32
CA ARG A 25 3.65 -10.87 -2.09
C ARG A 25 2.61 -11.47 -1.14
N GLU A 26 1.35 -11.42 -1.55
CA GLU A 26 0.20 -11.92 -0.77
C GLU A 26 0.07 -11.30 0.64
N THR A 27 0.70 -10.14 0.90
CA THR A 27 0.55 -9.50 2.21
C THR A 27 -0.87 -8.95 2.41
N PRO A 28 -1.51 -9.19 3.57
CA PRO A 28 -2.80 -8.60 3.87
C PRO A 28 -2.75 -7.07 4.00
N ALA A 29 -1.56 -6.49 4.20
CA ALA A 29 -1.37 -5.05 4.32
C ALA A 29 -1.81 -4.29 3.06
N ILE A 30 -1.63 -4.87 1.86
CA ILE A 30 -2.05 -4.24 0.60
C ILE A 30 -3.57 -4.08 0.56
N ASP A 31 -4.32 -5.14 0.87
CA ASP A 31 -5.79 -5.12 0.86
C ASP A 31 -6.34 -4.12 1.91
N VAL A 32 -5.76 -4.13 3.12
CA VAL A 32 -6.14 -3.18 4.18
C VAL A 32 -5.86 -1.73 3.76
N CYS A 33 -4.67 -1.44 3.25
CA CYS A 33 -4.30 -0.09 2.82
C CYS A 33 -5.18 0.40 1.67
N LYS A 34 -5.46 -0.46 0.67
CA LYS A 34 -6.36 -0.12 -0.44
C LYS A 34 -7.78 0.17 0.04
N GLY A 35 -8.30 -0.59 1.01
CA GLY A 35 -9.59 -0.30 1.63
C GLY A 35 -9.61 1.07 2.31
N LEU A 36 -8.60 1.37 3.14
CA LEU A 36 -8.48 2.65 3.82
C LEU A 36 -8.36 3.83 2.84
N LEU A 37 -7.57 3.69 1.78
CA LEU A 37 -7.44 4.68 0.71
C LEU A 37 -8.75 4.86 -0.06
N GLY A 38 -9.46 3.78 -0.37
CA GLY A 38 -10.78 3.82 -1.00
C GLY A 38 -11.80 4.61 -0.16
N ASP A 39 -11.72 4.49 1.17
CA ASP A 39 -12.51 5.27 2.13
C ASP A 39 -11.96 6.68 2.40
N LYS A 40 -10.98 7.13 1.62
CA LYS A 40 -10.34 8.45 1.67
C LYS A 40 -9.59 8.73 2.98
N ALA A 41 -9.13 7.69 3.68
CA ALA A 41 -8.22 7.87 4.80
C ALA A 41 -6.83 8.29 4.32
N LYS A 42 -6.08 8.98 5.17
CA LYS A 42 -4.67 9.33 4.95
C LYS A 42 -3.82 8.31 5.69
N ILE A 43 -2.98 7.56 4.98
CA ILE A 43 -2.18 6.49 5.61
C ILE A 43 -0.71 6.86 5.72
N SER A 44 -0.09 6.47 6.83
CA SER A 44 1.36 6.49 7.03
C SER A 44 1.86 5.09 7.33
N ILE A 45 2.77 4.58 6.49
CA ILE A 45 3.22 3.19 6.55
C ILE A 45 4.68 3.16 6.99
N TYR A 46 5.02 2.24 7.90
CA TYR A 46 6.40 1.89 8.26
C TYR A 46 6.57 0.38 8.27
N ASP A 47 7.63 -0.11 7.62
CA ASP A 47 8.13 -1.47 7.75
C ASP A 47 9.66 -1.42 7.68
N PRO A 48 10.41 -2.04 8.61
CA PRO A 48 11.87 -1.98 8.62
C PRO A 48 12.54 -2.72 7.45
N GLN A 49 11.84 -3.66 6.81
CA GLN A 49 12.39 -4.55 5.78
C GLN A 49 11.87 -4.24 4.37
N VAL A 50 10.88 -3.35 4.21
CA VAL A 50 10.28 -3.00 2.92
C VAL A 50 10.60 -1.55 2.58
N SER A 51 11.09 -1.30 1.36
CA SER A 51 11.38 0.05 0.90
C SER A 51 10.13 0.85 0.57
N GLU A 52 10.21 2.17 0.67
CA GLU A 52 9.15 3.09 0.24
C GLU A 52 8.74 2.84 -1.22
N ASP A 53 9.70 2.69 -2.13
CA ASP A 53 9.44 2.40 -3.54
C ASP A 53 8.62 1.12 -3.74
N GLN A 54 8.90 0.07 -2.97
CA GLN A 54 8.16 -1.19 -3.05
C GLN A 54 6.72 -0.99 -2.56
N ILE A 55 6.54 -0.33 -1.41
CA ILE A 55 5.20 -0.02 -0.85
C ILE A 55 4.37 0.77 -1.87
N GLN A 56 4.96 1.81 -2.48
CA GLN A 56 4.25 2.64 -3.46
C GLN A 56 3.85 1.85 -4.71
N ARG A 57 4.75 1.00 -5.23
CA ARG A 57 4.46 0.13 -6.38
C ARG A 57 3.33 -0.84 -6.07
N ASP A 58 3.37 -1.47 -4.89
CA ASP A 58 2.39 -2.49 -4.50
C ASP A 58 0.99 -1.94 -4.32
N LEU A 59 0.88 -0.72 -3.83
CA LEU A 59 -0.39 -0.02 -3.71
C LEU A 59 -0.90 0.50 -5.06
N ALA A 60 -0.01 0.83 -6.01
CA ALA A 60 -0.38 1.34 -7.34
C ALA A 60 -0.81 0.24 -8.34
N MET A 61 -0.35 -1.00 -8.15
CA MET A 61 -0.69 -2.13 -9.03
C MET A 61 -2.11 -2.65 -8.78
N ASN A 62 -2.83 -3.04 -9.83
CA ASN A 62 -4.13 -3.71 -9.67
C ASN A 62 -3.93 -5.14 -9.18
N LYS A 63 -4.86 -5.65 -8.36
CA LYS A 63 -4.78 -7.00 -7.77
C LYS A 63 -4.62 -8.11 -8.83
N PHE A 64 -5.14 -7.89 -10.04
CA PHE A 64 -5.03 -8.85 -11.14
C PHE A 64 -3.63 -8.96 -11.75
N ASP A 65 -2.83 -7.88 -11.68
CA ASP A 65 -1.45 -7.86 -12.21
C ASP A 65 -0.46 -8.57 -11.27
N TRP A 66 -0.88 -8.85 -10.03
CA TRP A 66 -0.10 -9.54 -8.99
C TRP A 66 -0.08 -11.05 -9.17
N ASP A 67 -1.24 -11.65 -9.48
CA ASP A 67 -1.37 -13.10 -9.67
C ASP A 67 -0.80 -13.58 -11.02
N HIS A 68 -0.62 -12.67 -11.97
CA HIS A 68 -0.10 -12.95 -13.30
C HIS A 68 0.87 -11.83 -13.71
N PRO A 69 2.19 -11.99 -13.58
CA PRO A 69 3.13 -10.92 -13.94
C PRO A 69 3.02 -10.62 -15.45
N ILE A 70 2.36 -9.50 -15.78
CA ILE A 70 2.25 -9.02 -17.15
C ILE A 70 3.60 -8.43 -17.57
N HIS A 71 4.06 -8.86 -18.75
CA HIS A 71 5.26 -8.34 -19.40
C HIS A 71 5.18 -6.81 -19.55
N LEU A 72 6.13 -6.11 -18.91
CA LEU A 72 6.52 -4.70 -19.06
C LEU A 72 5.54 -3.80 -19.85
N GLN A 73 4.66 -3.09 -19.14
CA GLN A 73 4.05 -1.86 -19.62
C GLN A 73 4.35 -0.70 -18.66
N PRO A 74 4.58 0.53 -19.18
CA PRO A 74 4.90 1.67 -18.34
C PRO A 74 3.67 2.10 -17.51
N MET A 75 3.83 2.22 -16.19
CA MET A 75 2.76 2.65 -15.29
C MET A 75 2.41 4.14 -15.49
N SER A 76 1.12 4.46 -15.45
CA SER A 76 0.65 5.85 -15.52
C SER A 76 0.86 6.58 -14.18
N PRO A 77 1.20 7.89 -14.16
CA PRO A 77 1.78 8.53 -12.98
C PRO A 77 0.78 8.99 -11.89
N THR A 78 -0.52 8.72 -12.00
CA THR A 78 -1.51 9.64 -11.40
C THR A 78 -2.09 9.22 -10.04
N ALA A 79 -1.72 8.07 -9.46
CA ALA A 79 -2.39 7.59 -8.23
C ALA A 79 -1.66 7.86 -6.89
N VAL A 80 -0.43 8.40 -6.88
CA VAL A 80 0.45 8.33 -5.68
C VAL A 80 0.59 9.68 -4.96
N LYS A 81 -0.51 10.31 -4.54
CA LYS A 81 -0.46 11.56 -3.73
C LYS A 81 -0.97 11.47 -2.29
N GLU A 82 -1.53 10.33 -1.87
CA GLU A 82 -2.18 10.21 -0.55
C GLU A 82 -1.50 9.25 0.44
N VAL A 83 -0.38 8.63 0.04
CA VAL A 83 0.43 7.75 0.89
C VAL A 83 1.70 8.48 1.32
N THR A 84 2.01 8.46 2.60
CA THR A 84 3.32 8.90 3.12
C THR A 84 4.01 7.72 3.76
N VAL A 85 5.16 7.29 3.22
CA VAL A 85 6.01 6.32 3.91
C VAL A 85 6.95 7.10 4.81
N THR A 86 7.07 6.67 6.06
CA THR A 86 7.90 7.34 7.07
C THR A 86 8.88 6.34 7.63
N TRP A 87 10.11 6.75 7.94
CA TRP A 87 11.14 5.96 8.60
C TRP A 87 11.17 6.19 10.10
#